data_AF-A0AAD5GFR7-F1
#
_entry.id   AF-A0AAD5GFR7-F1
#
_cell.length_a   1.000
_cell.length_b   1.000
_cell.length_c   1.000
_cell.angle_alpha   90.00
_cell.angle_beta   90.00
_cell.angle_gamma   90.00
#
_symmetry.space_group_name_H-M   'P 1'
#
loop_
_entity.id
_entity.type
_entity.pdbx_description
1 polymer ?
#
loop_
_entity_poly.entity_id
_entity_poly.type
_entity_poly.pdbx_seq_one_letter_code
_entity_poly.pdbx_strand_id
1 'polypeptide(L)'
;MNPEVPIALRMSGYLLFGVVRIYSKKVEYLQHDCNVLRIDISKAYANADINLPEDANQAKYESITLPDNFALDLMSIDDHDLTGSPDSHLRRNEDISFTDHSPASFSKNRQETPAGYIMISVGE
;
A
#
# COMPACT_ATOMS: atom_id res chain seq x y z
N MET A 1 10.11 38.24 15.05
CA MET A 1 10.57 37.99 16.43
C MET A 1 11.83 38.80 16.65
N ASN A 2 11.76 39.81 17.52
CA ASN A 2 12.93 40.57 17.92
C ASN A 2 13.44 39.94 19.22
N PRO A 3 14.70 39.46 19.30
CA PRO A 3 15.18 38.82 20.51
C PRO A 3 15.22 39.82 21.66
N GLU A 4 14.69 39.43 22.82
CA GLU A 4 14.58 40.25 24.05
C GLU A 4 15.96 40.60 24.65
N VAL A 5 17.00 39.86 24.25
CA VAL A 5 18.40 40.08 24.61
C VAL A 5 19.21 40.38 23.33
N PRO A 6 20.00 41.46 23.28
CA PRO A 6 20.80 41.78 22.10
C PRO A 6 21.82 40.68 21.83
N ILE A 7 21.62 39.96 20.74
CA ILE A 7 22.55 38.95 20.26
C ILE A 7 23.78 39.68 19.73
N ALA A 8 24.90 39.55 20.44
CA ALA A 8 26.17 40.04 19.93
C ALA A 8 26.50 39.35 18.60
N LEU A 9 27.05 40.07 17.62
CA LEU A 9 27.39 39.59 16.28
C LEU A 9 28.21 38.27 16.28
N ARG A 10 29.00 38.06 17.34
CA ARG A 10 29.76 36.82 17.57
C ARG A 10 28.85 35.61 17.81
N MET A 11 27.76 35.77 18.55
CA MET A 11 26.79 34.70 18.82
C MET A 11 25.92 34.39 17.60
N SER A 12 25.54 35.40 16.80
CA SER A 12 24.80 35.17 15.55
C SER A 12 25.61 34.35 14.53
N GLY A 13 26.94 34.50 14.50
CA GLY A 13 27.81 33.69 13.64
C GLY A 13 27.79 32.20 14.01
N TYR A 14 27.88 31.87 15.30
CA TYR A 14 27.79 30.48 15.76
C TYR A 14 26.40 29.87 15.52
N LEU A 15 25.34 30.66 15.72
CA LEU A 15 23.98 30.22 15.44
C LEU A 15 23.78 29.95 13.94
N LEU A 16 24.23 30.85 13.07
CA LEU A 16 24.16 30.67 11.62
C LEU A 16 24.94 29.43 11.18
N PHE A 17 26.16 29.25 11.69
CA PHE A 17 26.97 28.06 11.40
C PHE A 17 26.26 26.76 11.83
N GLY A 18 25.64 26.76 13.01
CA GLY A 18 24.84 25.63 13.49
C GLY A 18 23.66 25.31 12.57
N VAL A 19 22.90 26.33 12.16
CA VAL A 19 21.75 26.18 11.26
C VAL A 19 22.19 25.62 9.91
N VAL A 20 23.24 26.18 9.29
CA VAL A 20 23.77 25.70 8.00
C VAL A 20 24.21 24.24 8.11
N ARG A 21 24.91 23.87 9.21
CA ARG A 21 25.36 22.49 9.42
C ARG A 21 24.21 21.51 9.59
N ILE A 22 23.15 21.90 10.29
CA ILE A 22 21.92 21.09 10.45
C ILE A 22 21.24 20.91 9.10
N TYR A 23 21.06 21.97 8.32
CA TYR A 23 20.45 21.88 6.99
C TYR A 23 21.27 21.01 6.03
N SER A 24 22.61 21.09 6.07
CA SER A 24 23.47 20.20 5.28
C SER A 24 23.16 18.72 5.57
N LYS A 25 23.07 18.33 6.85
CA LYS A 25 22.75 16.93 7.19
C LYS A 25 21.33 16.54 6.84
N LYS A 26 20.35 17.44 6.98
CA LYS A 26 18.98 17.18 6.51
C LYS A 26 18.93 16.88 5.02
N VAL A 27 19.64 17.65 4.19
CA VAL A 27 19.68 17.43 2.74
C VAL A 27 20.40 16.14 2.40
N GLU A 28 21.51 15.83 3.07
CA GLU A 28 22.23 14.57 2.87
C GLU A 28 21.36 13.34 3.22
N TYR A 29 20.65 13.38 4.35
CA TYR A 29 19.71 12.31 4.73
C TYR A 29 18.56 12.18 3.73
N LEU A 30 17.96 13.30 3.33
CA LEU A 30 16.89 13.29 2.33
C LEU A 30 17.38 12.71 0.99
N GLN A 31 18.58 13.09 0.54
CA GLN A 31 19.15 12.57 -0.69
C GLN A 31 19.42 11.07 -0.59
N HIS A 32 19.90 10.60 0.57
CA HIS A 32 20.10 9.18 0.82
C HIS A 32 18.79 8.40 0.76
N ASP A 33 17.77 8.85 1.50
CA ASP A 33 16.46 8.21 1.56
C ASP A 33 15.78 8.18 0.18
N CYS A 34 15.82 9.30 -0.57
CA CYS A 34 15.31 9.36 -1.94
C CYS A 34 16.05 8.40 -2.89
N ASN A 35 17.37 8.24 -2.73
CA ASN A 35 18.13 7.30 -3.55
C ASN A 35 17.73 5.85 -3.25
N VAL A 36 17.54 5.50 -1.97
CA VAL A 36 17.05 4.18 -1.55
C VAL A 36 15.65 3.94 -2.13
N LEU A 37 14.72 4.86 -1.91
CA LEU A 37 13.35 4.78 -2.43
C LEU A 37 13.33 4.61 -3.95
N ARG A 38 14.14 5.38 -4.70
CA ARG A 38 14.22 5.26 -6.16
C ARG A 38 14.67 3.87 -6.60
N ILE A 39 15.68 3.33 -5.93
CA ILE A 39 16.19 1.98 -6.23
C ILE A 39 15.10 0.94 -5.95
N ASP A 40 14.40 1.05 -4.83
CA ASP A 40 13.38 0.09 -4.44
C ASP A 40 12.16 0.14 -5.35
N ILE A 41 11.70 1.34 -5.71
CA ILE A 41 10.64 1.55 -6.70
C ILE A 41 11.07 0.95 -8.05
N SER A 42 12.28 1.27 -8.52
CA SER A 42 12.79 0.71 -9.78
C SER A 42 12.88 -0.81 -9.76
N LYS A 43 13.30 -1.42 -8.64
CA LYS A 43 13.34 -2.87 -8.47
C LYS A 43 11.93 -3.47 -8.45
N ALA A 44 10.96 -2.83 -7.81
CA ALA A 44 9.58 -3.29 -7.80
C ALA A 44 9.02 -3.34 -9.23
N TYR A 45 9.25 -2.29 -10.04
CA TYR A 45 8.83 -2.27 -11.45
C TYR A 45 9.62 -3.21 -12.37
N ALA A 46 10.89 -3.49 -12.07
CA ALA A 46 11.70 -4.41 -12.87
C ALA A 46 11.33 -5.89 -12.61
N ASN A 47 10.93 -6.24 -11.39
CA ASN A 47 10.63 -7.63 -11.01
C ASN A 47 9.14 -7.98 -11.09
N ALA A 48 8.27 -6.98 -11.07
CA ALA A 48 6.85 -7.21 -11.22
C ALA A 48 6.45 -6.95 -12.67
N ASP A 49 5.76 -7.91 -13.28
CA ASP A 49 5.15 -7.81 -14.60
C ASP A 49 3.94 -6.85 -14.55
N ILE A 50 4.19 -5.61 -14.11
CA ILE A 50 3.18 -4.57 -13.86
C ILE A 50 2.78 -3.88 -15.16
N ASN A 51 3.65 -3.90 -16.16
CA ASN A 51 3.32 -3.42 -17.50
C ASN A 51 2.50 -4.48 -18.22
N LEU A 52 1.24 -4.63 -17.83
CA LEU A 52 0.27 -5.29 -18.69
C LEU A 52 0.21 -4.51 -20.01
N PRO A 53 0.14 -5.17 -21.17
CA PRO A 53 -0.08 -4.48 -22.43
C PRO A 53 -1.36 -3.64 -22.33
N GLU A 54 -1.43 -2.54 -23.09
CA GLU A 54 -2.51 -1.54 -22.99
C GLU A 54 -3.92 -2.15 -23.09
N ASP A 55 -4.05 -3.29 -23.78
CA ASP A 55 -5.28 -4.06 -23.97
C ASP A 55 -5.57 -5.13 -22.88
N ALA A 56 -4.63 -5.42 -21.97
CA ALA A 56 -4.78 -6.45 -20.93
C ALA A 56 -5.16 -5.90 -19.55
N ASN A 57 -5.47 -4.61 -19.45
CA ASN A 57 -5.90 -3.95 -18.22
C ASN A 57 -7.27 -4.46 -17.70
N GLN A 58 -7.96 -5.29 -18.49
CA GLN A 58 -9.23 -5.90 -18.15
C GLN A 58 -9.10 -7.42 -18.16
N ALA A 59 -9.31 -8.04 -17.00
CA ALA A 59 -9.44 -9.50 -16.90
C ALA A 59 -10.69 -9.96 -17.66
N LYS A 60 -10.60 -11.10 -18.33
CA LYS A 60 -11.71 -11.65 -19.10
C LYS A 60 -12.87 -11.99 -18.17
N TYR A 61 -14.11 -11.73 -18.57
CA TYR A 61 -15.27 -11.87 -17.68
C TYR A 61 -15.35 -13.27 -17.07
N GLU A 62 -15.18 -14.32 -17.86
CA GLU A 62 -15.23 -15.69 -17.38
C GLU A 62 -14.00 -16.14 -16.58
N SER A 63 -12.94 -15.34 -16.51
CA SER A 63 -11.80 -15.63 -15.61
C SER A 63 -12.03 -15.14 -14.19
N ILE A 64 -12.96 -14.20 -13.99
CA ILE A 64 -13.33 -13.65 -12.68
C ILE A 64 -14.73 -14.05 -12.24
N THR A 65 -15.52 -14.66 -13.12
CA THR A 65 -16.90 -15.08 -12.86
C THR A 65 -17.00 -16.59 -12.95
N LEU A 66 -17.78 -17.19 -12.06
CA LEU A 66 -18.09 -18.61 -12.11
C LEU A 66 -18.92 -18.91 -13.38
N PRO A 67 -18.62 -19.98 -14.14
CA PRO A 67 -19.43 -20.37 -15.29
C PRO A 67 -20.87 -20.73 -14.86
N ASP A 68 -21.85 -20.48 -15.74
CA ASP A 68 -23.26 -20.82 -15.50
C ASP A 68 -23.47 -22.31 -15.21
N ASN A 69 -22.63 -23.17 -15.78
CA ASN A 69 -22.65 -24.62 -15.56
C ASN A 69 -21.32 -25.08 -14.96
N PHE A 70 -21.13 -24.79 -13.68
CA PHE A 70 -20.01 -25.30 -12.89
C PHE A 70 -20.31 -26.73 -12.44
N ALA A 71 -19.69 -27.72 -13.09
CA ALA A 71 -19.90 -29.14 -12.83
C ALA A 71 -19.19 -29.59 -11.53
N LEU A 72 -19.79 -29.24 -10.39
CA LEU A 72 -19.34 -29.65 -9.05
C LEU A 72 -19.22 -31.17 -8.92
N ASP A 73 -20.13 -31.90 -9.55
CA ASP A 73 -20.22 -33.36 -9.47
C ASP A 73 -19.04 -34.09 -10.13
N LEU A 74 -18.23 -33.40 -10.93
CA LEU A 74 -17.03 -33.96 -11.57
C LEU A 74 -15.76 -33.72 -10.74
N MET A 75 -15.80 -32.85 -9.72
CA MET A 75 -14.66 -32.71 -8.80
C MET A 75 -14.59 -33.93 -7.88
N SER A 76 -13.54 -34.75 -8.04
CA SER A 76 -13.23 -35.78 -7.05
C SER A 76 -12.73 -35.13 -5.76
N ILE A 77 -13.40 -35.43 -4.66
CA ILE A 77 -13.08 -35.00 -3.28
C ILE A 77 -12.20 -36.06 -2.60
N ASP A 78 -11.51 -36.93 -3.37
CA ASP A 78 -10.75 -38.06 -2.82
C ASP A 78 -9.48 -37.66 -2.02
N ASP A 79 -9.02 -36.42 -2.13
CA ASP A 79 -7.79 -35.93 -1.47
C ASP A 79 -8.02 -35.31 -0.08
N HIS A 80 -9.23 -35.40 0.47
CA HIS A 80 -9.45 -35.01 1.86
C HIS A 80 -9.01 -36.14 2.79
N ASP A 81 -8.00 -35.85 3.60
CA ASP A 81 -7.59 -36.73 4.70
C ASP A 81 -8.75 -36.86 5.69
N LEU A 82 -9.59 -37.89 5.50
CA LEU A 82 -10.72 -38.23 6.39
C LEU A 82 -10.25 -38.64 7.79
N THR A 83 -8.93 -38.81 7.99
CA THR A 83 -8.32 -39.07 9.31
C THR A 83 -7.82 -37.81 10.01
N GLY A 84 -7.78 -36.68 9.30
CA GLY A 84 -7.50 -35.36 9.85
C GLY A 84 -8.65 -34.85 10.72
N SER A 85 -8.33 -34.25 11.87
CA SER A 85 -9.31 -33.58 12.73
C SER A 85 -10.15 -32.60 11.88
N PRO A 86 -11.50 -32.65 11.92
CA PRO A 86 -12.33 -31.72 11.16
C PRO A 86 -11.96 -30.28 11.53
N ASP A 87 -11.63 -29.46 10.53
CA ASP A 87 -11.42 -28.02 10.72
C ASP A 87 -12.77 -27.42 11.09
N SER A 88 -12.97 -27.13 12.37
CA SER A 88 -14.23 -26.59 12.86
C SER A 88 -14.45 -25.14 12.42
N HIS A 89 -13.49 -24.49 11.75
CA HIS A 89 -13.52 -23.07 11.36
C HIS A 89 -13.90 -22.11 12.50
N LEU A 90 -13.86 -22.59 13.75
CA LEU A 90 -14.12 -21.82 14.97
C LEU A 90 -12.81 -21.20 15.44
N ARG A 91 -12.29 -20.23 14.67
CA ARG A 91 -11.19 -19.39 15.16
C ARG A 91 -11.77 -18.33 16.09
N ARG A 92 -11.03 -17.98 17.16
CA ARG A 92 -11.49 -16.93 18.07
C ARG A 92 -11.53 -15.60 17.33
N ASN A 93 -12.48 -14.73 17.66
CA ASN A 93 -12.64 -13.43 16.98
C ASN A 93 -11.37 -12.56 17.03
N GLU A 94 -10.58 -12.70 18.09
CA GLU A 94 -9.28 -12.04 18.25
C GLU A 94 -8.21 -12.53 17.25
N ASP A 95 -8.33 -13.76 16.72
CA ASP A 95 -7.39 -14.35 15.76
C ASP A 95 -7.74 -13.97 14.30
N ILE A 96 -8.93 -13.40 14.04
CA ILE A 96 -9.44 -13.08 12.69
C ILE A 96 -9.73 -11.59 12.46
N SER A 97 -9.70 -10.77 13.51
CA SER A 97 -9.88 -9.33 13.39
C SER A 97 -8.52 -8.64 13.39
N PHE A 98 -8.21 -7.91 12.32
CA PHE A 98 -7.13 -6.92 12.36
C PHE A 98 -7.52 -5.82 13.33
N THR A 99 -6.60 -5.43 14.23
CA THR A 99 -6.76 -4.24 15.06
C THR A 99 -6.70 -3.00 14.16
N ASP A 100 -7.83 -2.31 14.02
CA ASP A 100 -7.95 -1.09 13.23
C ASP A 100 -7.16 0.03 13.93
N HIS A 101 -5.96 0.30 13.41
CA HIS A 101 -5.22 1.52 13.68
C HIS A 101 -5.14 2.33 12.39
N SER A 102 -6.27 2.92 12.00
CA SER A 102 -6.29 3.99 11.00
C SER A 102 -6.93 5.27 11.59
N PRO A 103 -6.27 6.44 11.48
CA PRO A 103 -6.85 7.70 11.92
C PRO A 103 -7.92 8.15 10.93
N ALA A 104 -9.08 8.50 11.48
CA ALA A 104 -10.22 9.21 10.92
C ALA A 104 -10.27 9.52 9.40
N SER A 105 -11.34 9.01 8.80
CA SER A 105 -12.19 9.58 7.73
C SER A 105 -11.73 9.47 6.27
N PHE A 106 -12.41 8.57 5.54
CA PHE A 106 -12.70 8.77 4.11
C PHE A 106 -14.22 8.66 3.90
N SER A 107 -14.84 9.77 3.53
CA SER A 107 -16.27 9.86 3.21
C SER A 107 -16.57 9.08 1.93
N LYS A 108 -17.52 8.14 2.03
CA LYS A 108 -18.00 7.32 0.93
C LYS A 108 -19.10 8.07 0.17
N ASN A 109 -18.74 8.79 -0.89
CA ASN A 109 -19.72 9.25 -1.88
C ASN A 109 -20.03 8.08 -2.82
N ARG A 110 -21.23 7.50 -2.65
CA ARG A 110 -21.77 6.48 -3.54
C ARG A 110 -22.31 7.18 -4.78
N GLN A 111 -21.58 7.10 -5.88
CA GLN A 111 -22.11 7.37 -7.21
C GLN A 111 -22.42 6.02 -7.86
N GLU A 112 -23.68 5.85 -8.27
CA GLU A 112 -24.22 4.63 -8.87
C GLU A 112 -23.63 4.46 -10.28
N THR A 113 -22.87 3.39 -10.49
CA THR A 113 -22.41 2.99 -11.82
C THR A 113 -23.36 1.96 -12.44
N PRO A 114 -23.63 2.03 -13.76
CA PRO A 114 -24.49 1.05 -14.44
C PRO A 114 -23.88 -0.36 -14.39
N ALA A 115 -24.75 -1.37 -14.29
CA ALA A 115 -24.39 -2.76 -14.19
C ALA A 115 -23.48 -3.21 -15.35
N GLY A 116 -22.29 -3.73 -15.03
CA GLY A 116 -21.49 -4.54 -15.97
C GLY A 116 -19.99 -4.30 -15.98
N TYR A 117 -19.46 -3.26 -15.34
CA TYR A 117 -18.02 -3.00 -15.33
C TYR A 117 -17.55 -2.44 -13.99
N ILE A 118 -16.51 -3.06 -13.43
CA ILE A 118 -15.78 -2.56 -12.27
C ILE A 118 -14.61 -1.74 -12.80
N MET A 119 -14.72 -0.43 -12.69
CA MET A 119 -13.62 0.49 -13.00
C MET A 119 -12.70 0.55 -11.78
N ILE A 120 -11.45 0.07 -11.91
CA ILE A 120 -10.42 0.29 -10.89
C ILE A 120 -9.72 1.60 -11.25
N SER A 121 -10.15 2.70 -10.63
CA SER A 121 -9.45 3.98 -10.76
C SER A 121 -8.18 3.94 -9.91
N VAL A 122 -7.02 3.89 -10.56
CA VAL A 122 -5.74 4.20 -9.93
C VAL A 122 -5.64 5.72 -9.88
N GLY A 123 -5.64 6.30 -8.68
CA GLY A 123 -5.44 7.74 -8.48
C GLY A 123 -4.04 8.16 -8.90
N GLU A 124 -3.96 9.33 -9.55
CA GLU A 124 -2.69 10.05 -9.80
C GLU A 124 -1.91 10.35 -8.52
#